data_AF-A0A026W2R6-F1
#
_entry.id   AF-A0A026W2R6-F1
#
_cell.length_a   1.000
_cell.length_b   1.000
_cell.length_c   1.000
_cell.angle_alpha   90.00
_cell.angle_beta   90.00
_cell.angle_gamma   90.00
#
_symmetry.space_group_name_H-M   'P 1'
#
loop_
_entity.id
_entity.type
_entity.pdbx_description
1 polymer ?
#
loop_
_entity_poly.entity_id
_entity_poly.type
_entity_poly.pdbx_seq_one_letter_code
_entity_poly.pdbx_strand_id
1 'polypeptide(L)'
;MRILKEWWDKGMEEVVLIGGDFNARSGEGGGKIEMEEEREERRSKDKTVNGDGRRLLEELREMGLEILNGGIKGDEEGEYTYIG
;
A
#
# COMPACT_ATOMS: atom_id res chain seq x y z
N MET A 1 -11.44 4.31 -4.94
CA MET A 1 -10.20 5.00 -5.33
C MET A 1 -10.32 6.43 -5.84
N ARG A 2 -11.50 6.94 -6.21
CA ARG A 2 -11.69 8.37 -6.57
C ARG A 2 -11.07 9.35 -5.56
N ILE A 3 -11.15 8.99 -4.27
CA ILE A 3 -10.54 9.73 -3.17
C ILE A 3 -9.03 9.89 -3.35
N LEU A 4 -8.27 8.81 -3.63
CA LEU A 4 -6.80 8.89 -3.78
C LEU A 4 -6.37 9.91 -4.85
N LYS A 5 -7.01 9.86 -6.03
CA LYS A 5 -6.74 10.81 -7.11
C LYS A 5 -7.11 12.25 -6.73
N GLU A 6 -8.23 12.46 -6.04
CA GLU A 6 -8.63 13.78 -5.55
C GLU A 6 -7.64 14.36 -4.51
N TRP A 7 -6.96 13.51 -3.73
CA TRP A 7 -5.89 13.96 -2.82
C TRP A 7 -4.58 14.21 -3.57
N TRP A 8 -4.24 13.35 -4.54
CA TRP A 8 -3.05 13.48 -5.38
C TRP A 8 -3.05 14.78 -6.20
N ASP A 9 -4.17 15.07 -6.88
CA ASP A 9 -4.33 16.23 -7.76
C ASP A 9 -4.31 17.58 -7.01
N LYS A 10 -4.38 17.56 -5.67
CA LYS A 10 -4.29 18.77 -4.83
C LYS A 10 -2.86 19.22 -4.54
N GLY A 11 -1.83 18.54 -5.05
CA GLY A 11 -0.46 19.02 -5.03
C GLY A 11 0.15 19.08 -3.62
N MET A 12 0.11 17.97 -2.89
CA MET A 12 0.91 17.84 -1.65
C MET A 12 2.37 17.61 -2.05
N GLU A 13 3.19 18.67 -1.96
CA GLU A 13 4.49 18.76 -2.65
C GLU A 13 5.68 18.00 -2.03
N GLU A 14 5.59 17.30 -0.89
CA GLU A 14 6.80 16.64 -0.35
C GLU A 14 6.63 15.19 0.15
N VAL A 15 5.56 14.82 0.87
CA VAL A 15 5.31 13.43 1.28
C VAL A 15 3.81 13.18 1.43
N VAL A 16 3.28 12.14 0.78
CA VAL A 16 1.86 11.76 0.84
C VAL A 16 1.70 10.51 1.72
N LEU A 17 1.05 10.65 2.88
CA LEU A 17 0.63 9.52 3.72
C LEU A 17 -0.90 9.39 3.69
N ILE A 18 -1.39 8.22 3.32
CA ILE A 18 -2.82 7.95 3.20
C ILE A 18 -3.17 6.78 4.10
N GLY A 19 -4.06 7.02 5.06
CA GLY A 19 -4.57 6.02 5.98
C GLY A 19 -6.09 5.87 5.89
N GLY A 20 -6.58 4.69 6.24
CA GLY A 20 -8.02 4.38 6.26
C GLY A 20 -8.30 2.89 6.06
N ASP A 21 -9.58 2.54 6.13
CA ASP A 21 -10.05 1.22 5.69
C ASP A 21 -10.36 1.26 4.20
N PHE A 22 -9.59 0.51 3.42
CA PHE A 22 -9.72 0.41 1.98
C PHE A 22 -10.63 -0.75 1.55
N ASN A 23 -11.09 -1.58 2.49
CA ASN A 23 -11.85 -2.80 2.25
C ASN A 23 -11.20 -3.73 1.19
N ALA A 24 -9.87 -3.77 1.21
CA ALA A 24 -9.05 -4.43 0.21
C ALA A 24 -8.10 -5.43 0.87
N ARG A 25 -7.92 -6.59 0.25
CA ARG A 25 -6.93 -7.60 0.63
C ARG A 25 -5.88 -7.63 -0.47
N SER A 26 -4.69 -7.12 -0.21
CA SER A 26 -3.63 -6.91 -1.22
C SER A 26 -2.61 -8.06 -1.27
N GLY A 27 -2.75 -9.07 -0.41
CA GLY A 27 -1.75 -10.12 -0.29
C GLY A 27 -0.40 -9.55 0.13
N GLU A 28 0.65 -9.95 -0.59
CA GLU A 28 2.02 -9.44 -0.44
C GLU A 28 2.35 -8.25 -1.36
N GLY A 29 1.44 -7.86 -2.25
CA GLY A 29 1.68 -6.79 -3.23
C GLY A 29 1.72 -5.38 -2.62
N GLY A 30 2.25 -4.44 -3.42
CA GLY A 30 2.22 -3.00 -3.11
C GLY A 30 3.40 -2.54 -2.27
N GLY A 31 4.45 -3.35 -2.15
CA GLY A 31 5.72 -2.97 -1.53
C GLY A 31 6.70 -2.29 -2.50
N LYS A 32 7.90 -2.03 -1.97
CA LYS A 32 9.09 -1.42 -2.57
C LYS A 32 8.92 -0.76 -3.95
N ILE A 33 8.99 0.57 -3.95
CA ILE A 33 9.36 1.34 -5.14
C ILE A 33 10.89 1.28 -5.27
N GLU A 34 11.40 1.01 -6.48
CA GLU A 34 12.83 0.68 -6.74
C GLU A 34 13.86 1.71 -6.22
N MET A 35 13.44 2.92 -5.86
CA MET A 35 14.32 4.05 -5.53
C MET A 35 14.69 4.19 -4.04
N GLU A 36 14.18 3.36 -3.13
CA GLU A 36 14.43 3.52 -1.69
C GLU A 36 15.24 2.37 -1.06
N GLU A 37 16.40 2.70 -0.47
CA GLU A 37 17.31 1.74 0.18
C GLU A 37 16.76 1.14 1.49
N GLU A 38 15.86 1.85 2.18
CA GLU A 38 15.23 1.41 3.43
C GLU A 38 14.00 0.50 3.21
N ARG A 39 13.62 0.23 1.96
CA ARG A 39 12.48 -0.63 1.59
C ARG A 39 12.90 -2.09 1.38
N GLU A 40 12.12 -2.99 1.94
CA GLU A 40 12.16 -4.43 1.64
C GLU A 40 10.92 -4.87 0.84
N GLU A 41 10.98 -6.09 0.29
CA GLU A 41 9.79 -6.73 -0.24
C GLU A 41 8.74 -6.85 0.86
N ARG A 42 7.51 -6.42 0.57
CA ARG A 42 6.46 -6.36 1.57
C ARG A 42 6.01 -7.77 1.97
N ARG A 43 6.01 -8.04 3.28
CA ARG A 43 5.49 -9.28 3.87
C ARG A 43 4.16 -9.01 4.56
N SER A 44 3.20 -9.91 4.41
CA SER A 44 1.91 -9.78 5.10
C SER A 44 1.34 -11.11 5.50
N LYS A 45 0.77 -11.20 6.71
CA LYS A 45 0.10 -12.42 7.15
C LYS A 45 -1.08 -12.79 6.27
N ASP A 46 -1.79 -11.79 5.73
CA ASP A 46 -2.82 -12.03 4.73
C ASP A 46 -2.20 -12.18 3.34
N LYS A 47 -2.22 -13.41 2.80
CA LYS A 47 -1.74 -13.70 1.44
C LYS A 47 -2.84 -13.57 0.37
N THR A 48 -4.07 -13.26 0.75
CA THR A 48 -5.22 -13.22 -0.18
C THR A 48 -5.26 -11.92 -0.97
N VAL A 49 -5.50 -12.03 -2.28
CA VAL A 49 -5.77 -10.86 -3.14
C VAL A 49 -7.22 -10.88 -3.62
N ASN A 50 -8.04 -9.94 -3.12
CA ASN A 50 -9.43 -9.78 -3.58
C ASN A 50 -9.53 -8.80 -4.77
N GLY A 51 -10.74 -8.58 -5.29
CA GLY A 51 -10.97 -7.69 -6.43
C GLY A 51 -10.52 -6.25 -6.17
N ASP A 52 -10.88 -5.71 -5.01
CA ASP A 52 -10.48 -4.36 -4.59
C ASP A 52 -8.97 -4.27 -4.31
N GLY A 53 -8.36 -5.33 -3.80
CA GLY A 53 -6.92 -5.48 -3.64
C GLY A 53 -6.16 -5.37 -4.96
N ARG A 54 -6.60 -6.07 -6.01
CA ARG A 54 -5.98 -5.93 -7.35
C ARG A 54 -6.04 -4.49 -7.85
N ARG A 55 -7.21 -3.86 -7.73
CA ARG A 55 -7.40 -2.48 -8.15
C ARG A 55 -6.53 -1.51 -7.36
N LEU A 56 -6.41 -1.71 -6.04
CA LEU A 56 -5.55 -0.91 -5.18
C LEU A 56 -4.10 -0.99 -5.63
N LEU A 57 -3.60 -2.20 -5.91
CA LEU A 57 -2.23 -2.42 -6.37
C LEU A 57 -1.94 -1.73 -7.71
N GLU A 58 -2.88 -1.75 -8.66
CA GLU A 58 -2.76 -1.04 -9.93
C GLU A 58 -2.64 0.48 -9.73
N GLU A 59 -3.51 1.05 -8.89
CA GLU A 59 -3.54 2.49 -8.63
C GLU A 59 -2.31 2.96 -7.83
N LEU A 60 -1.81 2.17 -6.87
CA LEU A 60 -0.55 2.43 -6.18
C LEU A 60 0.64 2.50 -7.16
N ARG A 61 0.70 1.55 -8.11
CA ARG A 61 1.75 1.52 -9.14
C ARG A 61 1.69 2.75 -10.06
N GLU A 62 0.49 3.16 -10.47
CA GLU A 62 0.29 4.36 -11.31
C GLU A 62 0.68 5.66 -10.59
N MET A 63 0.47 5.73 -9.28
CA MET A 63 0.73 6.93 -8.47
C MET A 63 2.15 6.97 -7.89
N GLY A 64 2.93 5.90 -8.02
CA GLY A 64 4.23 5.79 -7.34
C GLY A 64 4.07 5.81 -5.82
N LEU A 65 3.06 5.11 -5.30
CA LEU A 65 2.81 4.95 -3.88
C LEU A 65 3.05 3.49 -3.47
N GLU A 66 3.33 3.29 -2.19
CA GLU A 66 3.53 1.95 -1.62
C GLU A 66 2.84 1.78 -0.27
N ILE A 67 2.56 0.52 0.07
CA ILE A 67 2.00 0.12 1.35
C ILE A 67 3.16 0.02 2.35
N LEU A 68 3.09 0.84 3.40
CA LEU A 68 4.11 0.86 4.46
C LEU A 68 4.10 -0.41 5.32
N ASN A 69 2.91 -0.94 5.64
CA ASN A 69 2.73 -2.07 6.54
C ASN A 69 3.45 -3.34 6.02
N GLY A 70 4.47 -3.79 6.76
CA GLY A 70 5.28 -4.95 6.43
C GLY A 70 6.27 -4.73 5.29
N GLY A 71 6.52 -3.48 4.88
CA GLY A 71 7.39 -3.10 3.75
C GLY A 71 8.64 -2.31 4.12
N ILE A 72 8.87 -2.04 5.41
CA ILE A 72 10.04 -1.31 5.92
C ILE A 72 11.10 -2.31 6.40
N LYS A 73 12.38 -2.03 6.15
CA LYS A 73 13.46 -2.88 6.63
C LYS A 73 13.46 -3.00 8.15
N GLY A 74 13.41 -4.24 8.65
CA GLY A 74 13.34 -4.53 10.08
C GLY A 74 11.94 -4.38 10.70
N ASP A 75 10.90 -4.16 9.88
CA ASP A 75 9.51 -4.13 10.30
C ASP A 75 9.00 -5.54 10.66
N GLU A 76 7.89 -5.57 11.41
CA GLU A 76 7.14 -6.79 11.66
C GLU A 76 6.43 -7.26 10.38
N GLU A 77 6.03 -8.54 10.31
CA GLU A 77 5.22 -9.01 9.19
C GLU A 77 3.86 -8.29 9.19
N GLY A 78 3.44 -7.75 8.04
CA GLY A 78 2.26 -6.90 7.96
C GLY A 78 1.00 -7.60 8.46
N GLU A 79 0.45 -7.06 9.55
CA GLU A 79 -0.67 -7.63 10.31
C GLU A 79 -2.03 -7.44 9.65
N TYR A 80 -3.01 -8.19 10.15
CA TYR A 80 -4.43 -8.01 9.84
C TYR A 80 -4.98 -6.77 10.55
N THR A 81 -5.75 -5.94 9.85
CA THR A 81 -6.51 -4.84 10.46
C THR A 81 -7.91 -5.28 10.89
N TYR A 82 -8.44 -6.33 10.26
CA TYR A 82 -9.71 -6.96 10.59
C TYR A 82 -9.73 -8.42 10.12
N ILE A 83 -10.22 -9.30 10.97
CA ILE A 83 -10.49 -10.71 10.69
C ILE A 83 -11.98 -10.89 10.96
N GLY A 84 -12.76 -10.98 9.89
CA GLY A 84 -14.20 -11.25 9.93
C GLY A 84 -14.49 -12.73 10.13
#